data_AF-A0AAD5DYR0-F1
#
_entry.id   AF-A0AAD5DYR0-F1
#
_cell.length_a   1.000
_cell.length_b   1.000
_cell.length_c   1.000
_cell.angle_alpha   90.00
_cell.angle_beta   90.00
_cell.angle_gamma   90.00
#
_symmetry.space_group_name_H-M   'P 1'
#
loop_
_entity.id
_entity.type
_entity.pdbx_description
1 polymer ?
#
loop_
_entity_poly.entity_id
_entity_poly.type
_entity_poly.pdbx_seq_one_letter_code
_entity_poly.pdbx_strand_id
1 'polypeptide(L)'
;MEQRKATLALLLALLAAGQAAAAAEGASAAVRRSLLSTSPSVGPIYSNGNLEWRSWSWGLSSLNVRDASKPMPGARAALCLAIQPFGALSLRSSVPFSLDGALGFYIRGNGNSSAAQLGSLEIQFESSSPRRYSITRSITLAEALAAQAVAEGAPASTGDALLAGIAAGQWTPVKVPLAAFGEGQPGFKADRWTLGSCLQRLEGCSSAAPAIDVCLDQIVTVS
;
A
#
# COMPACT_ATOMS: atom_id res chain seq x y z
N MET A 1 22.35 -44.48 20.68
CA MET A 1 21.91 -44.35 19.27
C MET A 1 20.98 -43.16 19.03
N GLU A 2 20.31 -42.61 20.06
CA GLU A 2 19.36 -41.50 19.94
C GLU A 2 19.99 -40.12 19.70
N GLN A 3 21.17 -39.86 20.26
CA GLN A 3 21.84 -38.55 20.17
C GLN A 3 22.21 -38.16 18.72
N ARG A 4 22.50 -39.14 17.85
CA ARG A 4 22.78 -38.91 16.43
C ARG A 4 21.53 -38.53 15.61
N LYS A 5 20.33 -38.95 16.05
CA LYS A 5 19.07 -38.62 15.37
C LYS A 5 18.66 -37.17 15.64
N ALA A 6 18.87 -36.69 16.87
CA ALA A 6 18.57 -35.31 17.26
C ALA A 6 19.43 -34.28 16.50
N THR A 7 20.72 -34.55 16.31
CA THR A 7 21.63 -33.65 15.57
C THR A 7 21.28 -33.58 14.08
N LEU A 8 20.89 -34.71 13.47
CA LEU A 8 20.49 -34.75 12.06
C LEU A 8 19.16 -34.00 11.82
N ALA A 9 18.20 -34.14 12.74
CA ALA A 9 16.92 -33.42 12.67
C ALA A 9 17.09 -31.90 12.78
N LEU A 10 17.99 -31.43 13.66
CA LEU A 10 18.29 -30.00 13.79
C LEU A 10 18.95 -29.42 12.53
N LEU A 11 19.88 -30.18 11.91
CA LEU A 11 20.53 -29.77 10.66
C LEU A 11 19.55 -29.69 9.49
N LEU A 12 18.64 -30.65 9.38
CA LEU A 12 17.57 -30.64 8.36
C LEU A 12 16.60 -29.48 8.56
N ALA A 13 16.24 -29.15 9.81
CA ALA A 13 15.40 -28.01 10.12
C ALA A 13 16.06 -26.67 9.76
N LEU A 14 17.37 -26.52 10.01
CA LEU A 14 18.14 -25.33 9.65
C LEU A 14 18.27 -25.17 8.12
N LEU A 15 18.47 -26.26 7.39
CA LEU A 15 18.51 -26.25 5.92
C LEU A 15 17.14 -25.89 5.31
N ALA A 16 16.06 -26.43 5.86
CA ALA A 16 14.70 -26.10 5.43
C ALA A 16 14.34 -24.64 5.73
N ALA A 17 14.74 -24.12 6.90
CA ALA A 17 14.55 -22.71 7.25
C ALA A 17 15.34 -21.77 6.34
N GLY A 18 16.57 -22.15 5.97
CA GLY A 18 17.39 -21.40 5.01
C GLY A 18 16.80 -21.36 3.60
N GLN A 19 16.23 -22.49 3.13
CA GLN A 19 15.56 -22.55 1.84
C GLN A 19 14.23 -21.78 1.83
N ALA A 20 13.46 -21.81 2.93
CA ALA A 20 12.25 -21.02 3.08
C ALA A 20 12.54 -19.50 3.10
N ALA A 21 13.63 -19.09 3.75
CA ALA A 21 14.08 -17.69 3.75
C ALA A 21 14.50 -17.24 2.34
N ALA A 22 15.27 -18.06 1.61
CA ALA A 22 15.69 -17.77 0.24
C ALA A 22 14.51 -17.75 -0.76
N ALA A 23 13.52 -18.62 -0.58
CA ALA A 23 12.29 -18.64 -1.38
C ALA A 23 11.41 -17.40 -1.13
N ALA A 24 11.30 -16.95 0.13
CA ALA A 24 10.60 -15.71 0.47
C ALA A 24 11.29 -14.48 -0.12
N GLU A 25 12.63 -14.47 -0.12
CA GLU A 25 13.43 -13.39 -0.73
C GLU A 25 13.31 -13.38 -2.27
N GLY A 26 13.32 -14.56 -2.91
CA GLY A 26 13.09 -14.71 -4.35
C GLY A 26 11.67 -14.30 -4.79
N ALA A 27 10.64 -14.65 -4.01
CA ALA A 27 9.27 -14.21 -4.24
C ALA A 27 9.12 -12.70 -4.07
N SER A 28 9.73 -12.12 -3.01
CA SER A 28 9.77 -10.67 -2.82
C SER A 28 10.46 -9.95 -3.98
N ALA A 29 11.60 -10.48 -4.47
CA ALA A 29 12.36 -9.97 -5.61
C ALA A 29 11.55 -9.97 -6.93
N ALA A 30 10.76 -11.01 -7.17
CA ALA A 30 9.89 -11.13 -8.34
C ALA A 30 8.70 -10.14 -8.27
N VAL A 31 8.12 -9.96 -7.08
CA VAL A 31 7.03 -9.01 -6.82
C VAL A 31 7.46 -7.55 -7.08
N ARG A 32 8.70 -7.14 -6.74
CA ARG A 32 9.18 -5.77 -7.08
C ARG A 32 9.31 -5.54 -8.57
N ARG A 33 9.82 -6.55 -9.29
CA ARG A 33 9.91 -6.47 -10.74
C ARG A 33 8.52 -6.35 -11.37
N SER A 34 7.49 -6.93 -10.76
CA SER A 34 6.11 -6.82 -11.25
C SER A 34 5.49 -5.42 -11.05
N LEU A 35 5.82 -4.71 -9.96
CA LEU A 35 5.32 -3.35 -9.71
C LEU A 35 6.03 -2.26 -10.55
N LEU A 36 7.29 -2.51 -10.94
CA LEU A 36 8.13 -1.56 -11.70
C LEU A 36 8.41 -2.00 -13.16
N SER A 37 7.86 -3.13 -13.63
CA SER A 37 8.13 -3.63 -15.00
C SER A 37 7.46 -2.80 -16.09
N THR A 38 6.48 -1.97 -15.75
CA THR A 38 5.85 -1.01 -16.65
C THR A 38 6.36 0.39 -16.34
N SER A 39 6.68 1.15 -17.40
CA SER A 39 7.18 2.52 -17.24
C SER A 39 6.10 3.39 -16.58
N PRO A 40 6.43 4.18 -15.55
CA PRO A 40 5.45 5.02 -14.87
C PRO A 40 4.93 6.10 -15.82
N SER A 41 3.61 6.28 -15.87
CA SER A 41 2.94 7.25 -16.75
C SER A 41 3.03 8.69 -16.25
N VAL A 42 3.32 8.89 -14.95
CA VAL A 42 3.37 10.20 -14.27
C VAL A 42 4.63 10.33 -13.38
N GLY A 43 5.61 9.43 -13.54
CA GLY A 43 6.78 9.34 -12.65
C GLY A 43 6.44 8.77 -11.26
N PRO A 44 7.45 8.53 -10.41
CA PRO A 44 7.23 8.11 -9.02
C PRO A 44 6.58 9.24 -8.21
N ILE A 45 5.67 8.88 -7.31
CA ILE A 45 5.05 9.80 -6.33
C ILE A 45 5.97 9.93 -5.11
N TYR A 46 6.46 8.80 -4.62
CA TYR A 46 7.44 8.71 -3.53
C TYR A 46 8.39 7.53 -3.77
N SER A 47 9.69 7.77 -3.66
CA SER A 47 10.70 6.70 -3.73
C SER A 47 11.93 7.07 -2.91
N ASN A 48 12.42 6.14 -2.08
CA ASN A 48 13.70 6.28 -1.37
C ASN A 48 13.86 7.56 -0.54
N GLY A 49 12.79 8.02 0.11
CA GLY A 49 12.82 9.23 0.94
C GLY A 49 12.55 10.53 0.17
N ASN A 50 12.45 10.47 -1.15
CA ASN A 50 12.09 11.62 -1.97
C ASN A 50 10.59 11.59 -2.26
N LEU A 51 9.91 12.63 -1.80
CA LEU A 51 8.51 12.87 -2.10
C LEU A 51 8.43 13.85 -3.29
N GLU A 52 8.06 13.34 -4.46
CA GLU A 52 8.00 14.12 -5.72
C GLU A 52 6.73 14.97 -5.79
N TRP A 53 5.64 14.48 -5.18
CA TRP A 53 4.34 15.15 -5.17
C TRP A 53 4.17 16.00 -3.91
N ARG A 54 3.45 17.12 -4.02
CA ARG A 54 3.26 18.01 -2.87
C ARG A 54 2.26 17.43 -1.90
N SER A 55 2.57 17.45 -0.60
CA SER A 55 1.61 17.04 0.44
C SER A 55 0.50 18.08 0.59
N TRP A 56 -0.74 17.59 0.59
CA TRP A 56 -2.00 18.27 0.90
C TRP A 56 -2.73 17.52 2.03
N SER A 57 -1.96 16.81 2.86
CA SER A 57 -2.48 15.93 3.92
C SER A 57 -3.15 16.71 5.04
N TRP A 58 -4.09 16.08 5.73
CA TRP A 58 -4.78 16.64 6.90
C TRP A 58 -5.03 15.55 7.94
N GLY A 59 -5.27 15.93 9.19
CA GLY A 59 -5.57 14.96 10.26
C GLY A 59 -4.46 13.91 10.44
N LEU A 60 -3.20 14.27 10.19
CA LEU A 60 -2.05 13.41 10.49
C LEU A 60 -1.43 13.85 11.81
N SER A 61 -1.31 12.92 12.75
CA SER A 61 -0.56 13.16 14.00
C SER A 61 0.95 12.94 13.84
N SER A 62 1.35 12.27 12.77
CA SER A 62 2.75 12.19 12.35
C SER A 62 2.85 11.98 10.84
N LEU A 63 3.88 12.55 10.22
CA LEU A 63 4.30 12.30 8.85
C LEU A 63 5.82 12.43 8.80
N ASN A 64 6.52 11.30 8.76
CA ASN A 64 7.97 11.26 8.86
C ASN A 64 8.56 10.27 7.87
N VAL A 65 9.70 10.62 7.30
CA VAL A 65 10.55 9.66 6.59
C VAL A 65 11.37 8.91 7.63
N ARG A 66 11.26 7.58 7.66
CA ARG A 66 11.98 6.71 8.60
C ARG A 66 12.75 5.64 7.85
N ASP A 67 13.77 5.10 8.48
CA ASP A 67 14.43 3.88 7.99
C ASP A 67 13.37 2.78 7.80
N ALA A 68 13.33 2.20 6.60
CA ALA A 68 12.37 1.17 6.24
C ALA A 68 12.51 -0.12 7.09
N SER A 69 13.59 -0.24 7.88
CA SER A 69 13.88 -1.18 8.99
C SER A 69 13.27 -2.56 8.78
N LYS A 70 14.10 -3.53 8.37
CA LYS A 70 13.71 -4.75 7.62
C LYS A 70 13.28 -4.38 6.20
N PRO A 71 14.26 -4.11 5.33
CA PRO A 71 13.97 -3.56 4.03
C PRO A 71 13.19 -4.59 3.22
N MET A 72 12.12 -4.12 2.59
CA MET A 72 11.95 -4.37 1.18
C MET A 72 13.34 -4.16 0.52
N PRO A 73 14.09 -5.19 0.04
CA PRO A 73 15.45 -4.97 -0.49
C PRO A 73 15.57 -3.75 -1.46
N GLY A 74 16.51 -2.84 -1.22
CA GLY A 74 16.71 -1.63 -2.03
C GLY A 74 15.93 -0.38 -1.58
N ALA A 75 14.94 -0.49 -0.69
CA ALA A 75 14.32 0.66 -0.03
C ALA A 75 15.20 1.11 1.15
N ARG A 76 15.61 2.38 1.15
CA ARG A 76 16.35 2.97 2.30
C ARG A 76 15.43 3.66 3.30
N ALA A 77 14.28 4.15 2.85
CA ALA A 77 13.42 5.02 3.63
C ALA A 77 11.95 4.83 3.27
N ALA A 78 11.08 4.81 4.27
CA ALA A 78 9.63 4.72 4.14
C ALA A 78 8.94 5.98 4.68
N LEU A 79 7.83 6.35 4.06
CA LEU A 79 6.95 7.40 4.54
C LEU A 79 6.02 6.82 5.60
N CYS A 80 6.30 7.08 6.87
CA CYS A 80 5.51 6.59 8.00
C CYS A 80 4.61 7.71 8.53
N LEU A 81 3.34 7.36 8.77
CA LEU A 81 2.31 8.29 9.16
C LEU A 81 1.32 7.68 10.14
N ALA A 82 0.71 8.56 10.93
CA ALA A 82 -0.32 8.25 11.90
C ALA A 82 -1.60 9.02 11.55
N ILE A 83 -2.54 8.35 10.88
CA ILE A 83 -3.77 8.91 10.33
C ILE A 83 -4.82 8.96 11.45
N GLN A 84 -5.19 10.17 11.89
CA GLN A 84 -6.30 10.36 12.83
C GLN A 84 -7.62 10.03 12.14
N PRO A 85 -8.72 9.79 12.89
CA PRO A 85 -10.05 9.68 12.32
C PRO A 85 -10.37 10.89 11.42
N PHE A 86 -10.92 10.65 10.24
CA PHE A 86 -11.19 11.66 9.21
C PHE A 86 -9.93 12.32 8.62
N GLY A 87 -8.73 11.87 8.98
CA GLY A 87 -7.46 12.29 8.42
C GLY A 87 -7.06 11.51 7.17
N ALA A 88 -6.11 12.05 6.42
CA ALA A 88 -5.60 11.44 5.21
C ALA A 88 -4.19 11.90 4.84
N LEU A 89 -3.44 10.99 4.22
CA LEU A 89 -2.34 11.33 3.33
C LEU A 89 -2.94 11.73 1.99
N SER A 90 -2.68 12.97 1.55
CA SER A 90 -3.08 13.42 0.23
C SER A 90 -1.88 14.00 -0.48
N LEU A 91 -1.56 13.47 -1.66
CA LEU A 91 -0.40 13.85 -2.46
C LEU A 91 -0.87 14.39 -3.80
N ARG A 92 -0.38 15.59 -4.14
CA ARG A 92 -0.76 16.33 -5.34
C ARG A 92 0.36 16.37 -6.37
N SER A 93 0.06 15.90 -7.57
CA SER A 93 0.89 16.06 -8.75
C SER A 93 0.82 17.49 -9.29
N SER A 94 1.93 18.00 -9.82
CA SER A 94 1.93 19.24 -10.62
C SER A 94 1.38 19.03 -12.03
N VAL A 95 1.27 17.78 -12.48
CA VAL A 95 0.79 17.40 -13.81
C VAL A 95 -0.44 16.50 -13.68
N PRO A 96 -1.64 16.94 -14.11
CA PRO A 96 -2.82 16.09 -14.10
C PRO A 96 -2.65 14.86 -15.01
N PHE A 97 -3.22 13.74 -14.60
CA PHE A 97 -3.07 12.43 -15.24
C PHE A 97 -4.40 11.71 -15.43
N SER A 98 -4.48 10.83 -16.43
CA SER A 98 -5.64 9.95 -16.60
C SER A 98 -5.65 8.84 -15.54
N LEU A 99 -6.82 8.27 -15.27
CA LEU A 99 -6.95 7.03 -14.49
C LEU A 99 -6.72 5.78 -15.37
N ASP A 100 -5.69 5.81 -16.20
CA ASP A 100 -5.28 4.69 -17.06
C ASP A 100 -4.16 3.91 -16.36
N GLY A 101 -4.26 2.58 -16.32
CA GLY A 101 -3.25 1.70 -15.72
C GLY A 101 -3.51 1.35 -14.25
N ALA A 102 -2.49 1.42 -13.39
CA ALA A 102 -2.55 1.04 -11.98
C ALA A 102 -1.77 1.98 -11.05
N LEU A 103 -2.24 2.12 -9.82
CA LEU A 103 -1.47 2.66 -8.69
C LEU A 103 -0.76 1.48 -8.00
N GLY A 104 0.54 1.62 -7.80
CA GLY A 104 1.36 0.67 -7.05
C GLY A 104 1.97 1.33 -5.82
N PHE A 105 1.97 0.63 -4.69
CA PHE A 105 2.73 1.03 -3.50
C PHE A 105 3.00 -0.18 -2.61
N TYR A 106 3.98 -0.04 -1.73
CA TYR A 106 4.18 -0.97 -0.61
C TYR A 106 3.62 -0.36 0.65
N ILE A 107 3.03 -1.20 1.49
CA ILE A 107 2.41 -0.82 2.74
C ILE A 107 2.79 -1.81 3.84
N ARG A 108 3.00 -1.30 5.05
CA ARG A 108 3.04 -2.12 6.27
C ARG A 108 2.42 -1.36 7.43
N GLY A 109 1.78 -2.07 8.36
CA GLY A 109 1.44 -1.54 9.67
C GLY A 109 2.67 -1.42 10.57
N ASN A 110 2.57 -0.67 11.66
CA ASN A 110 3.61 -0.58 12.68
C ASN A 110 3.32 -1.47 13.91
N GLY A 111 2.29 -2.32 13.85
CA GLY A 111 1.83 -3.18 14.95
C GLY A 111 0.76 -2.57 15.87
N ASN A 112 0.40 -1.30 15.71
CA ASN A 112 -0.61 -0.63 16.54
C ASN A 112 -2.01 -0.61 15.94
N SER A 113 -2.15 -0.95 14.66
CA SER A 113 -3.43 -0.94 13.94
C SER A 113 -3.86 -2.35 13.58
N SER A 114 -5.12 -2.67 13.85
CA SER A 114 -5.71 -3.96 13.47
C SER A 114 -5.91 -4.07 11.96
N ALA A 115 -6.01 -5.31 11.46
CA ALA A 115 -6.33 -5.58 10.06
C ALA A 115 -7.64 -4.89 9.63
N ALA A 116 -8.66 -4.88 10.48
CA ALA A 116 -9.94 -4.22 10.19
C ALA A 116 -9.79 -2.70 10.02
N GLN A 117 -9.00 -2.04 10.86
CA GLN A 117 -8.72 -0.60 10.74
C GLN A 117 -7.90 -0.28 9.49
N LEU A 118 -6.88 -1.08 9.20
CA LEU A 118 -6.09 -0.91 7.98
C LEU A 118 -6.95 -1.17 6.74
N GLY A 119 -7.81 -2.18 6.79
CA GLY A 119 -8.70 -2.57 5.72
C GLY A 119 -9.76 -1.52 5.40
N SER A 120 -10.14 -0.68 6.36
CA SER A 120 -11.08 0.43 6.16
C SER A 120 -10.44 1.70 5.61
N LEU A 121 -9.11 1.75 5.47
CA LEU A 121 -8.46 2.88 4.78
C LEU A 121 -9.00 2.98 3.36
N GLU A 122 -9.43 4.18 3.00
CA GLU A 122 -10.00 4.50 1.71
C GLU A 122 -8.94 5.13 0.80
N ILE A 123 -8.93 4.67 -0.45
CA ILE A 123 -8.16 5.24 -1.55
C ILE A 123 -9.14 6.02 -2.42
N GLN A 124 -8.77 7.22 -2.85
CA GLN A 124 -9.52 7.99 -3.84
C GLN A 124 -8.59 8.87 -4.69
N PHE A 125 -9.11 9.31 -5.84
CA PHE A 125 -8.46 10.29 -6.70
C PHE A 125 -9.31 11.54 -6.81
N GLU A 126 -8.63 12.67 -6.94
CA GLU A 126 -9.29 13.97 -7.01
C GLU A 126 -8.75 14.78 -8.19
N SER A 127 -9.60 15.63 -8.75
CA SER A 127 -9.26 16.56 -9.81
C SER A 127 -9.62 17.98 -9.43
N SER A 128 -8.65 18.88 -9.60
CA SER A 128 -8.83 20.32 -9.44
C SER A 128 -9.05 21.04 -10.79
N SER A 129 -9.14 20.33 -11.92
CA SER A 129 -9.08 20.94 -13.26
C SER A 129 -10.32 20.65 -14.13
N PRO A 130 -10.85 21.62 -14.91
CA PRO A 130 -10.47 23.04 -14.95
C PRO A 130 -11.42 23.98 -14.18
N ARG A 131 -12.56 23.54 -13.61
CA ARG A 131 -13.54 24.47 -12.99
C ARG A 131 -14.34 23.97 -11.79
N ARG A 132 -14.30 22.67 -11.51
CA ARG A 132 -14.98 22.09 -10.33
C ARG A 132 -14.09 21.02 -9.74
N TYR A 133 -13.96 21.08 -8.42
CA TYR A 133 -13.38 19.98 -7.67
C TYR A 133 -14.25 18.73 -7.87
N SER A 134 -13.62 17.64 -8.28
CA SER A 134 -14.29 16.35 -8.47
C SER A 134 -13.46 15.26 -7.79
N ILE A 135 -14.17 14.27 -7.25
CA ILE A 135 -13.60 13.14 -6.53
C ILE A 135 -14.15 11.88 -7.19
N THR A 136 -13.32 10.85 -7.34
CA THR A 136 -13.77 9.52 -7.72
C THR A 136 -14.58 8.88 -6.59
N ARG A 137 -15.25 7.75 -6.85
CA ARG A 137 -15.62 6.86 -5.75
C ARG A 137 -14.38 6.44 -4.97
N SER A 138 -14.54 6.18 -3.68
CA SER A 138 -13.48 5.55 -2.88
C SER A 138 -13.57 4.02 -2.96
N ILE A 139 -12.40 3.39 -2.83
CA ILE A 139 -12.31 1.95 -2.56
C ILE A 139 -11.52 1.75 -1.27
N THR A 140 -11.83 0.70 -0.52
CA THR A 140 -11.07 0.40 0.69
C THR A 140 -9.80 -0.40 0.38
N LEU A 141 -8.83 -0.40 1.29
CA LEU A 141 -7.63 -1.23 1.18
C LEU A 141 -7.98 -2.72 1.12
N ALA A 142 -9.00 -3.15 1.88
CA ALA A 142 -9.50 -4.52 1.81
C ALA A 142 -10.05 -4.85 0.42
N GLU A 143 -10.84 -3.96 -0.19
CA GLU A 143 -11.35 -4.13 -1.56
C GLU A 143 -10.22 -4.17 -2.59
N ALA A 144 -9.21 -3.31 -2.44
CA ALA A 144 -8.04 -3.29 -3.31
C ALA A 144 -7.25 -4.60 -3.27
N LEU A 145 -7.00 -5.13 -2.07
CA LEU A 145 -6.29 -6.40 -1.87
C LEU A 145 -7.10 -7.60 -2.37
N ALA A 146 -8.42 -7.61 -2.16
CA ALA A 146 -9.30 -8.64 -2.70
C ALA A 146 -9.30 -8.63 -4.23
N ALA A 147 -9.39 -7.44 -4.85
CA ALA A 147 -9.32 -7.28 -6.30
C ALA A 147 -7.96 -7.72 -6.87
N GLN A 148 -6.87 -7.41 -6.17
CA GLN A 148 -5.52 -7.88 -6.54
C GLN A 148 -5.43 -9.40 -6.50
N ALA A 149 -5.92 -10.05 -5.42
CA ALA A 149 -5.93 -11.51 -5.32
C ALA A 149 -6.68 -12.16 -6.49
N VAL A 150 -7.85 -11.62 -6.85
CA VAL A 150 -8.62 -12.09 -8.01
C VAL A 150 -7.85 -11.90 -9.32
N ALA A 151 -7.22 -10.74 -9.52
CA ALA A 151 -6.43 -10.46 -10.73
C ALA A 151 -5.20 -11.37 -10.86
N GLU A 152 -4.64 -11.84 -9.75
CA GLU A 152 -3.52 -12.78 -9.69
C GLU A 152 -3.97 -14.26 -9.77
N GLY A 153 -5.28 -14.53 -9.88
CA GLY A 153 -5.82 -15.89 -9.92
C GLY A 153 -5.75 -16.62 -8.58
N ALA A 154 -5.59 -15.88 -7.47
CA ALA A 154 -5.49 -16.42 -6.12
C ALA A 154 -6.89 -16.54 -5.46
N PRO A 155 -7.06 -17.41 -4.45
CA PRO A 155 -8.30 -17.48 -3.67
C PRO A 155 -8.64 -16.15 -2.99
N ALA A 156 -9.93 -15.87 -2.78
CA ALA A 156 -10.38 -14.63 -2.13
C ALA A 156 -9.78 -14.42 -0.73
N SER A 157 -9.53 -15.50 0.02
CA SER A 157 -8.88 -15.48 1.34
C SER A 157 -7.44 -14.93 1.30
N THR A 158 -6.83 -14.85 0.12
CA THR A 158 -5.51 -14.22 -0.07
C THR A 158 -5.57 -12.73 0.27
N GLY A 159 -6.66 -12.03 -0.04
CA GLY A 159 -6.82 -10.62 0.33
C GLY A 159 -6.76 -10.41 1.84
N ASP A 160 -7.48 -11.26 2.59
CA ASP A 160 -7.46 -11.24 4.06
C ASP A 160 -6.08 -11.58 4.62
N ALA A 161 -5.40 -12.57 4.03
CA ALA A 161 -4.04 -12.94 4.43
C ALA A 161 -3.03 -11.81 4.18
N LEU A 162 -3.13 -11.11 3.05
CA LEU A 162 -2.30 -9.94 2.74
C LEU A 162 -2.55 -8.81 3.75
N LEU A 163 -3.81 -8.55 4.09
CA LEU A 163 -4.19 -7.54 5.07
C LEU A 163 -3.69 -7.89 6.49
N ALA A 164 -3.79 -9.16 6.88
CA ALA A 164 -3.21 -9.66 8.13
C ALA A 164 -1.68 -9.51 8.16
N GLY A 165 -1.01 -9.75 7.03
CA GLY A 165 0.42 -9.50 6.86
C GLY A 165 0.79 -8.03 7.09
N ILE A 166 0.01 -7.10 6.51
CA ILE A 166 0.19 -5.66 6.74
C ILE A 166 0.07 -5.34 8.23
N ALA A 167 -0.97 -5.83 8.90
CA ALA A 167 -1.18 -5.62 10.33
C ALA A 167 -0.03 -6.19 11.18
N ALA A 168 0.56 -7.32 10.75
CA ALA A 168 1.74 -7.94 11.36
C ALA A 168 3.06 -7.21 11.03
N GLY A 169 3.02 -6.10 10.30
CA GLY A 169 4.19 -5.30 9.92
C GLY A 169 4.99 -5.87 8.75
N GLN A 170 4.42 -6.80 7.99
CA GLN A 170 5.02 -7.27 6.75
C GLN A 170 4.82 -6.24 5.65
N TRP A 171 5.88 -6.02 4.86
CA TRP A 171 5.79 -5.20 3.65
C TRP A 171 4.98 -5.94 2.59
N THR A 172 3.81 -5.41 2.26
CA THR A 172 2.88 -5.99 1.30
C THR A 172 2.78 -5.09 0.07
N PRO A 173 2.92 -5.65 -1.15
CA PRO A 173 2.63 -4.93 -2.38
C PRO A 173 1.12 -4.71 -2.52
N VAL A 174 0.72 -3.49 -2.87
CA VAL A 174 -0.65 -3.17 -3.26
C VAL A 174 -0.63 -2.65 -4.69
N LYS A 175 -1.40 -3.29 -5.56
CA LYS A 175 -1.62 -2.88 -6.95
C LYS A 175 -3.10 -2.66 -7.17
N VAL A 176 -3.46 -1.40 -7.42
CA VAL A 176 -4.84 -0.99 -7.60
C VAL A 176 -5.06 -0.58 -9.05
N PRO A 177 -5.91 -1.29 -9.82
CA PRO A 177 -6.30 -0.84 -11.15
C PRO A 177 -6.96 0.54 -11.07
N LEU A 178 -6.43 1.53 -11.79
CA LEU A 178 -6.98 2.90 -11.76
C LEU A 178 -8.39 2.95 -12.40
N ALA A 179 -8.66 2.04 -13.33
CA ALA A 179 -10.00 1.83 -13.88
C ALA A 179 -11.04 1.46 -12.81
N ALA A 180 -10.64 0.89 -11.65
CA ALA A 180 -11.57 0.61 -10.56
C ALA A 180 -12.15 1.90 -9.94
N PHE A 181 -11.52 3.06 -10.14
CA PHE A 181 -12.00 4.34 -9.60
C PHE A 181 -12.92 5.09 -10.56
N GLY A 182 -13.12 4.59 -11.78
CA GLY A 182 -13.91 5.29 -12.78
C GLY A 182 -14.69 4.39 -13.73
N GLU A 183 -16.01 4.56 -13.71
CA GLU A 183 -16.76 5.01 -14.91
C GLU A 183 -16.66 6.56 -14.98
N GLY A 184 -15.43 7.07 -14.96
CA GLY A 184 -15.15 8.50 -14.77
C GLY A 184 -15.49 9.28 -16.03
N GLN A 185 -16.17 10.41 -15.86
CA GLN A 185 -16.65 11.28 -16.95
C GLN A 185 -15.57 11.51 -18.02
N PRO A 186 -15.95 11.53 -19.32
CA PRO A 186 -15.02 11.82 -20.40
C PRO A 186 -14.17 13.05 -20.09
N GLY A 187 -12.85 12.88 -20.06
CA GLY A 187 -11.90 13.96 -19.80
C GLY A 187 -11.53 14.21 -18.33
N PHE A 188 -11.93 13.35 -17.38
CA PHE A 188 -11.43 13.43 -16.00
C PHE A 188 -9.90 13.26 -15.97
N LYS A 189 -9.21 14.18 -15.27
CA LYS A 189 -7.76 14.14 -15.05
C LYS A 189 -7.49 14.32 -13.56
N ALA A 190 -7.06 13.27 -12.89
CA ALA A 190 -6.65 13.34 -11.49
C ALA A 190 -5.42 14.24 -11.35
N ASP A 191 -5.37 15.07 -10.31
CA ASP A 191 -4.14 15.73 -9.88
C ASP A 191 -3.75 15.36 -8.45
N ARG A 192 -4.55 14.51 -7.78
CA ARG A 192 -4.35 14.07 -6.41
C ARG A 192 -4.66 12.59 -6.22
N TRP A 193 -3.86 11.96 -5.39
CA TRP A 193 -4.12 10.65 -4.80
C TRP A 193 -4.22 10.80 -3.28
N THR A 194 -5.23 10.18 -2.68
CA THR A 194 -5.49 10.27 -1.25
C THR A 194 -5.67 8.86 -0.66
N LEU A 195 -5.00 8.61 0.46
CA LEU A 195 -5.18 7.45 1.34
C LEU A 195 -5.57 7.96 2.74
N GLY A 196 -6.75 7.63 3.22
CA GLY A 196 -7.24 8.16 4.49
C GLY A 196 -8.31 7.32 5.15
N SER A 197 -8.83 7.80 6.27
CA SER A 197 -9.96 7.17 6.96
C SER A 197 -11.20 8.02 6.80
N CYS A 198 -12.36 7.38 6.61
CA CYS A 198 -13.66 8.05 6.60
C CYS A 198 -13.75 9.18 5.55
N LEU A 199 -13.23 8.93 4.35
CA LEU A 199 -13.20 9.89 3.25
C LEU A 199 -14.60 10.05 2.64
N GLN A 200 -15.23 8.93 2.30
CA GLN A 200 -16.59 8.91 1.75
C GLN A 200 -17.47 7.88 2.49
N ARG A 201 -16.88 6.85 3.09
CA ARG A 201 -17.59 5.83 3.86
C ARG A 201 -17.59 6.18 5.34
N LEU A 202 -18.64 6.88 5.76
CA LEU A 202 -18.77 7.41 7.12
C LEU A 202 -19.36 6.39 8.12
N GLU A 203 -19.79 5.22 7.66
CA GLU A 203 -20.36 4.19 8.50
C GLU A 203 -19.33 3.67 9.51
N GLY A 204 -19.66 3.72 10.80
CA GLY A 204 -18.77 3.29 11.88
C GLY A 204 -17.61 4.26 12.17
N CYS A 205 -17.58 5.43 11.54
CA CYS A 205 -16.56 6.44 11.80
C CYS A 205 -16.83 7.18 13.12
N SER A 206 -15.78 7.30 13.94
CA SER A 206 -15.82 8.01 15.22
C SER A 206 -14.54 8.80 15.43
N SER A 207 -14.66 10.04 15.89
CA SER A 207 -13.51 10.87 16.29
C SER A 207 -12.74 10.30 17.49
N ALA A 208 -13.33 9.33 18.20
CA ALA A 208 -12.67 8.62 19.30
C ALA A 208 -11.89 7.38 18.85
N ALA A 209 -11.96 6.99 17.57
CA ALA A 209 -11.19 5.86 17.07
C ALA A 209 -9.67 6.16 17.16
N PRO A 210 -8.83 5.18 17.52
CA PRO A 210 -7.40 5.41 17.57
C PRO A 210 -6.85 5.64 16.16
N ALA A 211 -5.72 6.35 16.09
CA ALA A 211 -5.04 6.61 14.83
C ALA A 211 -4.62 5.31 14.13
N ILE A 212 -4.64 5.34 12.80
CA ILE A 212 -4.15 4.26 11.96
C ILE A 212 -2.70 4.56 11.62
N ASP A 213 -1.80 3.69 12.07
CA ASP A 213 -0.38 3.83 11.87
C ASP A 213 0.11 2.92 10.74
N VAL A 214 0.75 3.52 9.75
CA VAL A 214 1.18 2.84 8.55
C VAL A 214 2.46 3.43 8.00
N CYS A 215 3.26 2.62 7.29
CA CYS A 215 4.37 3.08 6.48
C CYS A 215 4.15 2.70 5.02
N LEU A 216 4.53 3.61 4.11
CA LEU A 216 4.41 3.47 2.67
C LEU A 216 5.78 3.59 2.00
N ASP A 217 5.97 2.88 0.89
CA ASP A 217 7.14 3.05 0.02
C ASP A 217 6.82 2.77 -1.45
N GLN A 218 7.69 3.24 -2.36
CA GLN A 218 7.60 3.10 -3.82
C GLN A 218 6.20 3.38 -4.36
N ILE A 219 5.66 4.54 -4.01
CA ILE A 219 4.34 4.97 -4.47
C ILE A 219 4.49 5.43 -5.91
N VAL A 220 3.83 4.74 -6.85
CA VAL A 220 3.99 4.95 -8.29
C VAL A 220 2.66 4.80 -9.02
N THR A 221 2.46 5.56 -10.09
CA THR A 221 1.41 5.29 -11.07
C THR A 221 2.04 4.69 -12.32
N VAL A 222 1.53 3.56 -12.78
CA VAL A 222 1.98 2.86 -13.99
C VAL A 222 0.87 2.81 -15.01
N SER A 223 1.18 3.03 -16.30
CA SER A 223 0.26 2.80 -17.43
C SER A 223 0.43 1.41 -18.00
#